data_AF-A0A813CCU3-F1
#
_entry.id   AF-A0A813CCU3-F1
#
_cell.length_a   1.000
_cell.length_b   1.000
_cell.length_c   1.000
_cell.angle_alpha   90.00
_cell.angle_beta   90.00
_cell.angle_gamma   90.00
#
_symmetry.space_group_name_H-M   'P 1'
#
loop_
_entity.id
_entity.type
_entity.pdbx_description
1 polymer ?
#
loop_
_entity_poly.entity_id
_entity_poly.type
_entity_poly.pdbx_seq_one_letter_code
_entity_poly.pdbx_strand_id
1 'polypeptide(L)'
;MDAACDRHWQSCCAGFSTASGERVKPDKKQRSIVQSLPVAEVLEFVLEQVFERACLDRLVLESFYIQQQIQQEISKNETKTSSLSPSTKRNIGKLLSRMDWCRLIQFVKRNSGCDPDFLNLVQTRMACLRPGDFSDLNKLAYAQSVWL
;
A
#
# COMPACT_ATOMS: atom_id res chain seq x y z
N MET A 1 22.27 -19.04 6.21
CA MET A 1 21.03 -18.23 6.10
C MET A 1 20.95 -17.43 7.38
N ASP A 2 21.22 -16.13 7.30
CA ASP A 2 21.48 -15.29 8.48
C ASP A 2 20.21 -14.93 9.24
N ALA A 3 20.20 -15.20 10.55
CA ALA A 3 19.13 -14.85 11.49
C ALA A 3 18.84 -13.33 11.60
N ALA A 4 19.65 -12.49 10.95
CA ALA A 4 19.37 -11.06 10.75
C ALA A 4 18.29 -10.84 9.66
N CYS A 5 18.27 -11.67 8.62
CA CYS A 5 17.28 -11.62 7.55
C CYS A 5 15.89 -12.04 8.05
N ASP A 6 15.81 -13.04 8.94
CA ASP A 6 14.55 -13.52 9.52
C ASP A 6 13.92 -12.53 10.51
N ARG A 7 14.73 -11.81 11.29
CA ARG A 7 14.24 -10.73 12.17
C ARG A 7 13.79 -9.51 11.38
N HIS A 8 14.45 -9.21 10.26
CA HIS A 8 14.03 -8.15 9.35
C HIS A 8 12.70 -8.51 8.65
N TRP A 9 12.52 -9.77 8.25
CA TRP A 9 11.24 -10.27 7.69
C TRP A 9 10.10 -10.17 8.70
N GLN A 10 10.33 -10.58 9.95
CA GLN A 10 9.35 -10.41 11.03
C GLN A 10 9.05 -8.93 11.29
N SER A 11 10.03 -8.03 11.25
CA SER A 11 9.79 -6.58 11.37
C SER A 11 9.04 -5.98 10.17
N CYS A 12 9.29 -6.45 8.95
CA CYS A 12 8.61 -6.00 7.73
C CYS A 12 7.16 -6.49 7.61
N CYS A 13 6.84 -7.62 8.27
CA CYS A 13 5.49 -8.18 8.32
C CYS A 13 4.79 -7.97 9.67
N ALA A 14 5.49 -7.50 10.71
CA ALA A 14 4.92 -7.09 12.00
C ALA A 14 4.32 -5.68 11.97
N GLY A 15 4.54 -4.93 10.90
CA GLY A 15 3.89 -3.65 10.66
C GLY A 15 2.41 -3.82 10.29
N PHE A 16 1.57 -3.79 11.32
CA PHE A 16 0.24 -3.19 11.32
C PHE A 16 -0.86 -3.90 10.50
N SER A 17 -1.40 -4.97 11.10
CA SER A 17 -2.84 -5.16 11.33
C SER A 17 -3.05 -6.34 12.29
N THR A 18 -3.45 -6.05 13.53
CA THR A 18 -3.82 -7.04 14.55
C THR A 18 -5.30 -7.42 14.48
N ALA A 19 -5.89 -7.52 13.28
CA ALA A 19 -7.18 -8.18 13.11
C ALA A 19 -6.93 -9.68 12.89
N SER A 20 -6.69 -10.40 14.00
CA SER A 20 -6.87 -11.86 14.14
C SER A 20 -6.83 -12.69 12.85
N GLY A 21 -5.65 -13.17 12.45
CA GLY A 21 -5.41 -14.54 11.97
C GLY A 21 -6.23 -15.15 10.83
N GLU A 22 -7.20 -14.46 10.21
CA GLU A 22 -7.90 -15.01 9.06
C GLU A 22 -6.97 -14.93 7.86
N ARG A 23 -6.48 -16.08 7.42
CA ARG A 23 -5.84 -16.23 6.11
C ARG A 23 -6.83 -15.79 5.04
N VAL A 24 -6.79 -14.51 4.68
CA VAL A 24 -7.50 -13.99 3.52
C VAL A 24 -6.92 -14.70 2.30
N LYS A 25 -7.73 -15.54 1.67
CA LYS A 25 -7.38 -16.26 0.45
C LYS A 25 -8.22 -15.66 -0.67
N PRO A 26 -7.63 -14.81 -1.53
CA PRO A 26 -8.33 -14.29 -2.69
C PRO A 26 -8.87 -15.45 -3.54
N ASP A 27 -10.11 -15.34 -4.00
CA ASP A 27 -10.68 -16.31 -4.93
C ASP A 27 -10.08 -16.16 -6.34
N LYS A 28 -10.39 -17.10 -7.25
CA LYS A 28 -9.83 -17.09 -8.61
C LYS A 28 -10.19 -15.80 -9.38
N LYS A 29 -11.39 -15.27 -9.18
CA LYS A 29 -11.88 -14.06 -9.86
C LYS A 29 -11.16 -12.82 -9.32
N GLN A 30 -11.02 -12.69 -8.00
CA GLN A 30 -10.27 -11.60 -7.36
C GLN A 30 -8.81 -11.58 -7.79
N ARG A 31 -8.15 -12.74 -7.85
CA ARG A 31 -6.77 -12.83 -8.36
C ARG A 31 -6.69 -12.38 -9.81
N SER A 32 -7.59 -12.89 -10.67
CA SER A 32 -7.62 -12.52 -12.08
C SER A 32 -7.85 -11.03 -12.28
N ILE A 33 -8.74 -10.41 -11.50
CA ILE A 33 -9.01 -8.97 -11.56
C ILE A 33 -7.74 -8.19 -11.30
N VAL A 34 -7.08 -8.40 -10.15
CA VAL A 34 -5.88 -7.64 -9.78
C VAL A 34 -4.75 -7.84 -10.80
N GLN A 35 -4.61 -9.04 -11.36
CA GLN A 35 -3.59 -9.35 -12.36
C GLN A 35 -3.85 -8.69 -13.73
N SER A 36 -5.10 -8.39 -14.07
CA SER A 36 -5.48 -7.79 -15.35
C SER A 36 -5.68 -6.28 -15.29
N LEU A 37 -5.66 -5.67 -14.10
CA LEU A 37 -5.88 -4.24 -13.94
C LEU A 37 -4.75 -3.41 -14.57
N PRO A 38 -5.08 -2.21 -15.08
CA PRO A 38 -4.07 -1.21 -15.40
C PRO A 38 -3.18 -0.91 -14.18
N VAL A 39 -1.91 -0.64 -14.44
CA VAL A 39 -0.91 -0.37 -13.40
C VAL A 39 -1.35 0.77 -12.49
N ALA A 40 -1.88 1.85 -13.06
CA ALA A 40 -2.41 2.98 -12.31
C ALA A 40 -3.50 2.56 -11.30
N GLU A 41 -4.49 1.75 -11.71
CA GLU A 41 -5.55 1.29 -10.79
C GLU A 41 -5.00 0.39 -9.67
N VAL A 42 -3.99 -0.43 -9.97
CA VAL A 42 -3.34 -1.25 -8.96
C VAL A 42 -2.56 -0.39 -7.96
N LEU A 43 -1.86 0.62 -8.44
CA LEU A 43 -1.10 1.54 -7.59
C LEU A 43 -2.03 2.46 -6.78
N GLU A 44 -3.21 2.83 -7.28
CA GLU A 44 -4.25 3.50 -6.49
C GLU A 44 -4.64 2.66 -5.27
N PHE A 45 -4.86 1.35 -5.47
CA PHE A 45 -5.12 0.47 -4.32
C PHE A 45 -3.94 0.42 -3.36
N VAL A 46 -2.68 0.38 -3.84
CA VAL A 46 -1.51 0.42 -2.95
C VAL A 46 -1.46 1.74 -2.16
N LEU A 47 -1.75 2.87 -2.82
CA LEU A 47 -1.77 4.19 -2.20
C LEU A 47 -2.84 4.29 -1.11
N GLU A 48 -4.08 3.91 -1.40
CA GLU A 48 -5.18 3.84 -0.42
C GLU A 48 -4.75 3.02 0.80
N GLN A 49 -4.09 1.88 0.54
CA GLN A 49 -3.67 0.94 1.56
C GLN A 49 -2.46 1.41 2.39
N VAL A 50 -1.59 2.23 1.83
CA VAL A 50 -0.54 2.95 2.57
C VAL A 50 -1.16 4.01 3.47
N PHE A 51 -2.09 4.81 2.93
CA PHE A 51 -2.75 5.89 3.67
C PHE A 51 -3.57 5.36 4.85
N GLU A 52 -4.39 4.32 4.63
CA GLU A 52 -5.20 3.70 5.69
C GLU A 52 -4.33 3.19 6.85
N ARG A 53 -3.23 2.51 6.56
CA ARG A 53 -2.31 1.99 7.58
C ARG A 53 -1.60 3.13 8.31
N ALA A 54 -1.08 4.10 7.56
CA ALA A 54 -0.45 5.27 8.16
C ALA A 54 -1.41 6.04 9.08
N CYS A 55 -2.71 6.11 8.76
CA CYS A 55 -3.73 6.68 9.65
C CYS A 55 -3.86 5.89 10.96
N LEU A 56 -3.97 4.55 10.88
CA LEU A 56 -4.08 3.68 12.05
C LEU A 56 -2.87 3.81 12.99
N ASP A 57 -1.69 3.97 12.40
CA ASP A 57 -0.41 3.97 13.13
C ASP A 57 0.03 5.38 13.53
N ARG A 58 -0.74 6.41 13.13
CA ARG A 58 -0.45 7.84 13.29
C ARG A 58 0.87 8.27 12.63
N LEU A 59 1.16 7.69 11.46
CA LEU A 59 2.35 7.91 10.64
C LEU A 59 2.04 8.58 9.29
N VAL A 60 0.93 9.34 9.21
CA VAL A 60 0.46 9.94 7.96
C VAL A 60 1.51 10.91 7.38
N LEU A 61 2.17 11.70 8.23
CA LEU A 61 3.21 12.62 7.79
C LEU A 61 4.45 11.89 7.29
N GLU A 62 4.86 10.87 8.01
CA GLU A 62 6.05 10.08 7.74
C GLU A 62 5.90 9.26 6.46
N SER A 63 4.68 8.82 6.16
CA SER A 63 4.36 8.13 4.91
C SER A 63 4.18 9.07 3.72
N PHE A 64 4.16 10.39 3.89
CA PHE A 64 3.86 11.35 2.82
C PHE A 64 4.76 11.17 1.59
N TYR A 65 6.07 10.98 1.78
CA TYR A 65 7.00 10.80 0.66
C TYR A 65 6.72 9.50 -0.12
N ILE A 66 6.30 8.44 0.58
CA ILE A 66 5.92 7.17 -0.04
C ILE A 66 4.65 7.36 -0.85
N GLN A 67 3.64 8.03 -0.28
CA GLN A 67 2.38 8.35 -0.96
C GLN A 67 2.63 9.19 -2.23
N GLN A 68 3.50 10.22 -2.14
CA GLN A 68 3.85 11.07 -3.27
C GLN A 68 4.54 10.28 -4.40
N GLN A 69 5.44 9.35 -4.07
CA GLN A 69 6.08 8.52 -5.09
C GLN A 69 5.11 7.58 -5.79
N ILE A 70 4.19 6.98 -5.04
CA ILE A 70 3.14 6.14 -5.64
C ILE A 70 2.26 7.00 -6.56
N GLN A 71 1.91 8.22 -6.15
CA GLN A 71 1.15 9.15 -6.99
C GLN A 71 1.89 9.50 -8.29
N GLN A 72 3.20 9.74 -8.24
CA GLN A 72 4.02 9.99 -9.42
C GLN A 72 4.03 8.78 -10.36
N GLU A 73 4.13 7.55 -9.83
CA GLU A 73 4.03 6.34 -10.64
C GLU A 73 2.63 6.13 -11.23
N ILE A 74 1.56 6.49 -10.51
CA ILE A 74 0.19 6.49 -11.06
C ILE A 74 0.11 7.44 -12.26
N SER A 75 0.59 8.68 -12.12
CA SER A 75 0.56 9.68 -13.21
C SER A 75 1.36 9.25 -14.44
N LYS A 76 2.46 8.51 -14.28
CA LYS A 76 3.22 7.95 -15.41
C LYS A 76 2.45 6.86 -16.16
N ASN A 77 1.57 6.15 -15.46
CA ASN A 77 0.83 5.00 -15.97
C ASN A 77 -0.65 5.32 -16.21
N GLU A 78 -1.03 6.60 -16.22
CA GLU A 78 -2.42 7.03 -16.19
C GLU A 78 -3.17 6.57 -17.46
N THR A 79 -4.15 5.70 -17.25
CA THR A 79 -5.12 5.27 -18.26
C THR A 79 -6.43 6.01 -18.02
N LYS A 80 -6.95 6.67 -19.06
CA LYS A 80 -8.06 7.65 -18.99
C LYS A 80 -9.43 7.13 -18.48
N THR A 81 -9.55 5.86 -18.13
CA THR A 81 -10.81 5.26 -17.64
C THR A 81 -10.52 4.08 -16.70
N SER A 82 -11.04 4.13 -15.48
CA SER A 82 -11.09 2.94 -14.61
C SER A 82 -11.97 1.88 -15.26
N SER A 83 -11.45 0.66 -15.30
CA SER A 83 -12.08 -0.51 -15.90
C SER A 83 -13.09 -1.21 -14.98
N LEU A 84 -13.14 -0.84 -13.69
CA LEU A 84 -13.94 -1.50 -12.67
C LEU A 84 -15.23 -0.76 -12.33
N SER A 85 -16.28 -1.53 -12.04
CA SER A 85 -17.46 -0.98 -11.39
C SER A 85 -17.13 -0.49 -9.97
N PRO A 86 -17.82 0.53 -9.43
CA PRO A 86 -17.59 1.03 -8.08
C PRO A 86 -17.71 -0.05 -6.99
N SER A 87 -18.63 -1.00 -7.16
CA SER A 87 -18.80 -2.14 -6.25
C SER A 87 -17.61 -3.10 -6.28
N THR A 88 -17.04 -3.35 -7.46
CA THR A 88 -15.84 -4.18 -7.61
C THR A 88 -14.63 -3.49 -7.00
N LYS A 89 -14.44 -2.19 -7.26
CA LYS A 89 -13.36 -1.40 -6.65
C LYS A 89 -13.42 -1.48 -5.13
N ARG A 90 -14.60 -1.23 -4.53
CA ARG A 90 -14.81 -1.36 -3.07
C ARG A 90 -14.52 -2.77 -2.55
N ASN A 91 -14.92 -3.81 -3.27
CA ASN A 91 -14.68 -5.21 -2.84
C ASN A 91 -13.20 -5.58 -2.88
N ILE A 92 -12.46 -5.12 -3.89
CA ILE A 92 -11.01 -5.30 -3.95
C ILE A 92 -10.31 -4.49 -2.86
N GLY A 93 -10.69 -3.23 -2.63
CA GLY A 93 -10.15 -2.43 -1.52
C GLY A 93 -10.34 -3.12 -0.16
N LYS A 94 -11.55 -3.62 0.13
CA LYS A 94 -11.85 -4.43 1.34
C LYS A 94 -11.05 -5.73 1.43
N LEU A 95 -10.77 -6.37 0.29
CA LEU A 95 -9.94 -7.58 0.26
C LEU A 95 -8.51 -7.24 0.68
N LEU A 96 -7.96 -6.14 0.16
CA LEU A 96 -6.58 -5.71 0.42
C LEU A 96 -6.38 -5.18 1.85
N SER A 97 -7.38 -4.47 2.40
CA SER A 97 -7.31 -3.95 3.78
C SER A 97 -7.30 -5.06 4.84
N ARG A 98 -7.80 -6.25 4.51
CA ARG A 98 -7.72 -7.44 5.38
C ARG A 98 -6.42 -8.21 5.25
N MET A 99 -5.54 -7.87 4.30
CA MET A 99 -4.23 -8.50 4.18
C MET A 99 -3.21 -7.80 5.07
N ASP A 100 -2.27 -8.57 5.64
CA ASP A 100 -1.03 -7.98 6.13
C ASP A 100 -0.26 -7.34 4.97
N TRP A 101 0.59 -6.36 5.30
CA TRP A 101 1.30 -5.56 4.30
C TRP A 101 2.19 -6.40 3.38
N CYS A 102 2.92 -7.38 3.93
CA CYS A 102 3.74 -8.29 3.15
C CYS A 102 2.90 -9.06 2.12
N ARG A 103 1.75 -9.60 2.55
CA ARG A 103 0.86 -10.36 1.70
C ARG A 103 0.18 -9.51 0.64
N LEU A 104 -0.20 -8.27 0.96
CA LEU A 104 -0.72 -7.31 0.01
C LEU A 104 0.30 -7.07 -1.11
N ILE A 105 1.54 -6.75 -0.77
CA ILE A 105 2.58 -6.49 -1.76
C ILE A 105 2.87 -7.74 -2.60
N GLN A 106 2.95 -8.92 -1.99
CA GLN A 106 3.14 -10.18 -2.73
C GLN A 106 1.97 -10.49 -3.67
N PHE A 107 0.75 -10.12 -3.28
CA PHE A 107 -0.44 -10.30 -4.09
C PHE A 107 -0.43 -9.34 -5.29
N VAL A 108 -0.12 -8.07 -5.06
CA VAL A 108 -0.07 -7.02 -6.10
C VAL A 108 1.10 -7.24 -7.09
N LYS A 109 2.26 -7.72 -6.63
CA LYS A 109 3.41 -8.10 -7.49
C LYS A 109 3.09 -9.14 -8.56
N ARG A 110 1.94 -9.83 -8.46
CA ARG A 110 1.49 -10.77 -9.49
C ARG A 110 0.85 -10.08 -10.70
N ASN A 111 0.57 -8.79 -10.63
CA ASN A 111 0.23 -8.00 -11.81
C ASN A 111 1.50 -7.81 -12.66
N SER A 112 1.45 -8.25 -13.92
CA SER A 112 2.63 -8.24 -14.81
C SER A 112 3.04 -6.84 -15.28
N GLY A 113 2.17 -5.84 -15.14
CA GLY A 113 2.48 -4.46 -15.49
C GLY A 113 3.15 -3.68 -14.36
N CYS A 114 2.99 -4.09 -13.11
CA CYS A 114 3.62 -3.41 -11.99
C CYS A 114 5.12 -3.75 -11.90
N ASP A 115 5.95 -2.74 -11.73
CA ASP A 115 7.37 -2.92 -11.44
C ASP A 115 7.58 -3.57 -10.05
N PRO A 116 8.11 -4.81 -9.97
CA PRO A 116 8.36 -5.49 -8.71
C PRO A 116 9.38 -4.76 -7.82
N ASP A 117 10.35 -4.07 -8.41
CA ASP A 117 11.40 -3.36 -7.67
C ASP A 117 10.85 -2.09 -7.02
N PHE A 118 9.98 -1.36 -7.73
CA PHE A 118 9.22 -0.28 -7.14
C PHE A 118 8.37 -0.76 -5.95
N LEU A 119 7.62 -1.85 -6.10
CA LEU A 119 6.80 -2.40 -5.01
C LEU A 119 7.65 -2.88 -3.82
N ASN A 120 8.84 -3.44 -4.07
CA ASN A 120 9.83 -3.78 -3.03
C ASN A 120 10.32 -2.53 -2.28
N LEU A 121 10.59 -1.44 -3.01
CA LEU A 121 11.01 -0.18 -2.43
C LEU A 121 9.93 0.40 -1.52
N VAL A 122 8.68 0.43 -1.98
CA VAL A 122 7.52 0.88 -1.17
C VAL A 122 7.40 0.01 0.07
N GLN A 123 7.49 -1.32 -0.06
CA GLN A 123 7.44 -2.25 1.06
C GLN A 123 8.53 -1.96 2.12
N THR A 124 9.76 -1.77 1.66
CA THR A 124 10.92 -1.51 2.53
C THR A 124 10.77 -0.20 3.28
N ARG A 125 10.36 0.86 2.58
CA ARG A 125 10.17 2.19 3.18
C ARG A 125 9.06 2.20 4.21
N MET A 126 7.95 1.53 3.94
CA MET A 126 6.86 1.36 4.90
C MET A 126 7.34 0.64 6.17
N ALA A 127 8.15 -0.41 6.05
CA ALA A 127 8.70 -1.14 7.20
C ALA A 127 9.66 -0.29 8.06
N CYS A 128 10.29 0.73 7.47
CA CYS A 128 11.18 1.65 8.14
C CYS A 128 10.47 2.89 8.73
N LEU A 129 9.16 3.08 8.50
CA LEU A 129 8.44 4.22 9.07
C LEU A 129 8.48 4.15 10.60
N ARG A 130 8.88 5.27 11.21
CA ARG A 130 8.89 5.47 12.66
C ARG A 130 8.31 6.86 12.91
N PRO A 131 7.59 7.06 14.02
CA PRO A 131 7.17 8.41 14.40
C PRO A 131 8.38 9.33 14.40
N GLY A 132 8.30 10.43 13.67
CA GLY A 132 9.29 11.50 13.80
C GLY A 132 8.96 12.34 15.03
N ASP A 133 9.96 13.02 15.60
CA ASP A 133 9.70 14.13 16.51
C ASP A 133 9.18 15.32 15.69
N PHE A 134 7.90 15.30 15.33
CA PHE A 134 7.21 16.43 14.70
C PHE A 134 6.81 17.46 15.75
N SER A 135 7.80 18.02 16.46
CA SER A 135 7.60 19.20 17.31
C SER A 135 7.22 20.45 16.50
N ASP A 136 7.40 20.42 15.17
CA ASP A 136 6.99 21.48 14.25
C ASP A 136 5.63 21.17 13.60
N LEU A 137 4.58 21.26 14.40
CA LEU A 137 3.16 21.14 13.99
C LEU A 137 2.74 22.14 12.88
N ASN A 138 3.54 23.15 12.57
CA ASN A 138 3.28 24.11 11.49
C ASN A 138 3.32 23.48 10.07
N LYS A 139 3.86 22.28 9.90
CA LYS A 139 3.86 21.56 8.61
C LYS A 139 2.57 20.75 8.36
N LEU A 140 1.76 20.49 9.38
CA LEU A 140 0.51 19.71 9.28
C LEU A 140 -0.61 20.43 8.53
N ALA A 141 -0.72 21.75 8.71
CA ALA A 141 -1.71 22.56 8.01
C ALA A 141 -1.52 22.50 6.48
N TYR A 142 -0.27 22.33 6.02
CA TYR A 142 0.06 22.21 4.61
C TYR A 142 -0.26 20.83 4.03
N ALA A 143 -0.12 19.76 4.82
CA ALA A 143 -0.44 18.40 4.37
C ALA A 143 -1.97 18.19 4.23
N GLN A 144 -2.77 18.79 5.11
CA GLN A 144 -4.24 18.73 5.01
C GLN A 144 -4.79 19.56 3.83
N SER A 145 -4.14 20.67 3.46
CA SER A 145 -4.61 21.53 2.37
C SER A 145 -4.35 20.99 0.96
N VAL A 146 -3.60 19.89 0.82
CA VAL A 146 -3.33 19.27 -0.49
C VAL A 146 -4.39 18.22 -0.85
N TRP A 147 -5.25 17.83 0.11
CA TRP A 147 -6.23 16.76 -0.05
C TRP A 147 -7.71 17.20 0.08
N LEU A 148 -7.98 18.50 0.29
CA LEU A 148 -9.32 19.12 0.21
C LEU A 148 -9.37 20.10 -0.95
#